data_AF-A0A7V1WA08-F1
#
_entry.id   AF-A0A7V1WA08-F1
#
_cell.length_a   1.000
_cell.length_b   1.000
_cell.length_c   1.000
_cell.angle_alpha   90.00
_cell.angle_beta   90.00
_cell.angle_gamma   90.00
#
_symmetry.space_group_name_H-M   'P 1'
#
loop_
_entity.id
_entity.type
_entity.pdbx_description
1 polymer ?
#
loop_
_entity_poly.entity_id
_entity_poly.type
_entity_poly.pdbx_seq_one_letter_code
_entity_poly.pdbx_strand_id
1 'polypeptide(L)'
;VEEMRQSARIVEQCFRDMPEGEVMSKRLPKIFKPPVGEAYSRTESPRGELSFFMVSDGTPNPVRVHVRAPSFVHLSILPELLKGVKVADVIAILGSLDTVLGEVDR
;
A
#
# COMPACT_ATOMS: atom_id res chain seq x y z
N VAL A 1 -11.52 5.10 -13.01
CA VAL A 1 -11.15 5.77 -14.29
C VAL A 1 -10.66 7.20 -14.06
N GLU A 2 -11.35 8.02 -13.27
CA GLU A 2 -10.90 9.40 -13.04
C GLU A 2 -9.52 9.47 -12.36
N GLU A 3 -9.26 8.58 -11.39
CA GLU A 3 -7.94 8.44 -10.77
C GLU A 3 -6.83 8.20 -11.80
N MET A 4 -7.07 7.39 -12.84
CA MET A 4 -6.07 7.17 -13.90
C MET A 4 -5.75 8.46 -14.67
N ARG A 5 -6.76 9.30 -14.92
CA ARG A 5 -6.56 10.61 -15.57
C ARG A 5 -5.77 11.54 -14.67
N GLN A 6 -6.07 11.55 -13.37
CA GLN A 6 -5.32 12.34 -12.41
C GLN A 6 -3.88 11.82 -12.25
N SER A 7 -3.66 10.51 -12.23
CA SER A 7 -2.31 9.93 -12.24
C SER A 7 -1.52 10.37 -13.47
N ALA A 8 -2.10 10.30 -14.66
CA ALA A 8 -1.46 10.78 -15.89
C ALA A 8 -1.10 12.28 -15.80
N ARG A 9 -2.02 13.10 -15.29
CA ARG A 9 -1.79 14.53 -15.07
C ARG A 9 -0.66 14.79 -14.08
N ILE A 10 -0.58 14.04 -12.98
CA ILE A 10 0.49 14.16 -11.99
C ILE A 10 1.84 13.79 -12.62
N VAL A 11 1.90 12.74 -13.43
CA VAL A 11 3.12 12.35 -14.16
C VAL A 11 3.60 13.49 -15.08
N GLU A 12 2.70 14.11 -15.83
CA GLU A 12 3.02 15.26 -16.69
C GLU A 12 3.54 16.46 -15.88
N GLN A 13 2.93 16.74 -14.72
CA GLN A 13 3.37 17.80 -13.80
C GLN A 13 4.77 17.50 -13.26
N CYS A 14 5.01 16.28 -12.79
CA CYS A 14 6.31 15.85 -12.27
C CYS A 14 7.40 15.91 -13.35
N PHE A 15 7.07 15.60 -14.61
CA PHE A 15 8.04 15.70 -15.72
C PHE A 15 8.39 17.16 -16.04
N ARG A 16 7.39 18.04 -16.09
CA ARG A 16 7.61 19.48 -16.37
C ARG A 16 8.39 20.16 -15.25
N ASP A 17 8.05 19.86 -14.00
CA ASP A 17 8.54 20.58 -12.82
C ASP A 17 9.68 19.81 -12.11
N MET A 18 10.37 18.91 -12.82
CA MET A 18 11.39 18.04 -12.23
C MET A 18 12.62 18.85 -11.79
N PRO A 19 12.95 18.86 -10.48
CA PRO A 19 14.15 19.54 -10.01
C PRO A 19 15.40 18.74 -10.39
N GLU A 20 16.48 19.46 -10.72
CA GLU A 20 17.80 18.86 -10.83
C GLU A 20 18.41 18.59 -9.44
N GLY A 21 19.31 17.62 -9.34
CA GLY A 21 20.04 17.33 -8.11
C GLY A 21 20.28 15.85 -7.90
N GLU A 22 20.69 15.50 -6.67
CA GLU A 22 20.99 14.13 -6.30
C GLU A 22 19.73 13.38 -5.87
N VAL A 23 19.50 12.21 -6.46
CA VAL A 23 18.34 11.36 -6.17
C VAL A 23 18.50 10.51 -4.91
N MET A 24 19.72 10.38 -4.40
CA MET A 24 20.05 9.60 -3.22
C MET A 24 20.68 10.48 -2.15
N SER A 25 20.31 10.24 -0.89
CA SER A 25 20.95 10.92 0.24
C SER A 25 22.39 10.48 0.41
N LYS A 26 23.32 11.45 0.38
CA LYS A 26 24.73 11.24 0.76
C LYS A 26 24.95 10.91 2.24
N ARG A 27 23.94 11.15 3.09
CA ARG A 27 24.07 11.07 4.55
C ARG A 27 23.63 9.72 5.13
N LEU A 28 23.07 8.84 4.31
CA LEU A 28 22.62 7.53 4.74
C LEU A 28 23.74 6.49 4.59
N PRO A 29 24.14 5.81 5.68
CA PRO A 29 25.11 4.72 5.58
C PRO A 29 24.52 3.55 4.78
N LYS A 30 25.38 2.76 4.12
CA LYS A 30 24.97 1.55 3.38
C LYS A 30 24.20 0.55 4.25
N ILE A 31 24.53 0.50 5.54
CA ILE A 31 23.79 -0.27 6.56
C ILE A 31 23.18 0.75 7.51
N PHE A 32 21.86 0.87 7.45
CA PHE A 32 21.09 1.73 8.34
C PHE A 32 20.68 0.94 9.59
N LYS A 33 20.87 1.55 10.76
CA LYS A 33 20.40 1.04 12.04
C LYS A 33 19.37 2.03 12.57
N PRO A 34 18.06 1.69 12.55
CA PRO A 34 17.04 2.60 13.06
C PRO A 34 17.22 2.79 14.57
N PRO A 35 16.75 3.91 15.15
CA PRO A 35 16.60 4.02 16.59
C PRO A 35 15.68 2.92 17.14
N VAL A 36 15.91 2.51 18.38
CA VAL A 36 15.02 1.58 19.09
C VAL A 36 13.63 2.21 19.22
N GLY A 37 12.59 1.47 18.84
CA GLY A 37 11.22 1.93 18.96
C GLY A 37 10.27 1.33 17.93
N GLU A 38 9.12 1.97 17.80
CA GLU A 38 8.00 1.54 16.98
C GLU A 38 7.61 2.65 16.01
N ALA A 39 7.23 2.29 14.80
CA ALA A 39 6.73 3.23 13.81
C ALA A 39 5.55 2.64 13.04
N TYR A 40 4.54 3.48 12.80
CA TYR A 40 3.42 3.18 11.92
C TYR A 40 3.38 4.23 10.82
N SER A 41 3.49 3.78 9.56
CA SER A 41 3.38 4.65 8.40
C SER A 41 2.31 4.13 7.45
N ARG A 42 1.63 5.06 6.79
CA ARG A 42 0.51 4.79 5.89
C ARG A 42 0.74 5.47 4.56
N THR A 43 0.34 4.79 3.51
CA THR A 43 0.41 5.28 2.13
C THR A 43 -0.87 4.90 1.40
N GLU A 44 -1.23 5.70 0.40
CA GLU A 44 -2.32 5.37 -0.50
C GLU A 44 -1.78 4.49 -1.63
N SER A 45 -2.22 3.24 -1.67
CA SER A 45 -2.03 2.36 -2.81
C SER A 45 -3.21 2.52 -3.78
N PRO A 46 -3.11 2.05 -5.03
CA PRO A 46 -4.25 2.03 -5.96
C PRO A 46 -5.45 1.23 -5.44
N ARG A 47 -5.26 0.40 -4.41
CA ARG A 47 -6.30 -0.41 -3.76
C ARG A 47 -6.78 0.19 -2.44
N GLY A 48 -6.34 1.38 -2.06
CA GLY A 48 -6.65 2.00 -0.78
C GLY A 48 -5.49 2.01 0.21
N GLU A 49 -5.79 2.10 1.50
CA GLU A 49 -4.79 2.34 2.55
C GLU A 49 -3.86 1.13 2.77
N LEU A 50 -2.58 1.31 2.42
CA LEU A 50 -1.51 0.36 2.70
C LEU A 50 -0.65 0.90 3.84
N SER A 51 -0.52 0.11 4.90
CA SER A 51 0.20 0.55 6.10
C SER A 51 1.24 -0.45 6.57
N PHE A 52 2.34 0.07 7.12
CA PHE A 52 3.44 -0.71 7.69
C PHE A 52 3.62 -0.31 9.15
N PHE A 53 3.53 -1.31 10.03
CA PHE A 53 3.92 -1.22 11.42
C PHE A 53 5.26 -1.95 11.59
N MET A 54 6.25 -1.26 12.15
CA MET A 54 7.61 -1.79 12.31
C MET A 54 8.12 -1.57 13.74
N VAL A 55 8.84 -2.55 14.25
CA VAL A 55 9.52 -2.50 15.55
C VAL A 55 11.02 -2.70 15.34
N SER A 56 11.84 -1.81 15.90
CA SER A 56 13.31 -1.88 15.84
C SER A 56 13.91 -1.99 17.24
N ASP A 57 14.94 -2.82 17.37
CA ASP A 57 15.81 -2.97 18.53
C ASP A 57 17.17 -2.28 18.35
N GLY A 58 17.32 -1.43 17.33
CA GLY A 58 18.60 -0.80 17.01
C GLY A 58 19.51 -1.65 16.11
N THR A 59 19.09 -2.86 15.73
CA THR A 59 19.80 -3.67 14.74
C THR A 59 19.36 -3.32 13.32
N PRO A 60 20.12 -3.72 12.27
CA PRO A 60 19.73 -3.48 10.89
C PRO A 60 18.46 -4.23 10.46
N ASN A 61 18.06 -5.27 11.19
CA ASN A 61 16.91 -6.09 10.87
C ASN A 61 15.72 -5.67 11.74
N PRO A 62 14.51 -5.53 11.17
CA PRO A 62 13.33 -5.26 11.97
C PRO A 62 13.02 -6.47 12.85
N VAL A 63 12.70 -6.21 14.12
CA VAL A 63 12.23 -7.25 15.06
C VAL A 63 10.85 -7.75 14.64
N ARG A 64 10.00 -6.82 14.19
CA ARG A 64 8.66 -7.11 13.70
C ARG A 64 8.32 -6.18 12.55
N VAL A 65 7.71 -6.76 11.52
CA VAL A 65 7.03 -6.03 10.46
C VAL A 65 5.61 -6.58 10.39
N HIS A 66 4.62 -5.69 10.44
CA HIS A 66 3.23 -6.03 10.19
C HIS A 66 2.69 -5.11 9.10
N VAL A 67 2.14 -5.71 8.05
CA VAL A 67 1.63 -4.98 6.88
C VAL A 67 0.11 -5.07 6.89
N ARG A 68 -0.58 -3.94 7.01
CA ARG A 68 -2.02 -3.86 6.81
C ARG A 68 -2.30 -3.72 5.32
N ALA A 69 -2.70 -4.82 4.69
CA ALA A 69 -3.15 -4.83 3.30
C ALA A 69 -4.52 -4.16 3.15
N PRO A 70 -4.76 -3.40 2.07
CA PRO A 70 -6.12 -3.04 1.70
C PRO A 70 -6.96 -4.27 1.34
N SER A 71 -6.42 -5.20 0.53
CA SER A 71 -7.16 -6.38 0.03
C SER A 71 -7.73 -7.26 1.15
N PHE A 72 -6.99 -7.46 2.24
CA PHE A 72 -7.45 -8.24 3.39
C PHE A 72 -8.69 -7.61 4.05
N VAL A 73 -8.68 -6.28 4.20
CA VAL A 73 -9.80 -5.54 4.78
C VAL A 73 -10.99 -5.55 3.83
N HIS A 74 -10.76 -5.38 2.52
CA HIS A 74 -11.81 -5.42 1.51
C HIS A 74 -12.56 -6.76 1.47
N LEU A 75 -11.86 -7.89 1.66
CA LEU A 75 -12.52 -9.20 1.70
C LEU A 75 -13.48 -9.37 2.87
N SER A 76 -13.25 -8.67 3.99
CA SER A 76 -14.11 -8.78 5.17
C SER A 76 -15.54 -8.26 4.96
N ILE A 77 -15.76 -7.35 4.01
CA ILE A 77 -17.09 -6.81 3.70
C ILE A 77 -17.87 -7.69 2.70
N LEU A 78 -17.20 -8.64 2.05
CA LEU A 78 -17.79 -9.47 1.00
C LEU A 78 -19.06 -10.21 1.46
N PRO A 79 -19.15 -10.82 2.67
CA PRO A 79 -20.38 -11.47 3.11
C PRO A 79 -21.60 -10.53 3.20
N GLU A 80 -21.37 -9.24 3.46
CA GLU A 80 -22.45 -8.25 3.48
C GLU A 80 -22.90 -7.89 2.06
N LEU A 81 -21.95 -7.70 1.14
CA LEU A 81 -22.21 -7.37 -0.26
C LEU A 81 -22.92 -8.50 -1.03
N LEU A 82 -22.75 -9.75 -0.60
CA LEU A 82 -23.31 -10.92 -1.26
C LEU A 82 -24.75 -11.26 -0.81
N LYS A 83 -25.35 -10.51 0.11
CA LYS A 83 -26.73 -10.78 0.54
C LYS A 83 -27.73 -10.39 -0.55
N GLY A 84 -28.55 -11.35 -0.97
CA GLY A 84 -29.64 -11.11 -1.93
C GLY A 84 -29.20 -10.94 -3.39
N VAL A 85 -27.92 -11.14 -3.71
CA VAL A 85 -27.40 -11.10 -5.09
C VAL A 85 -27.40 -12.49 -5.73
N LYS A 86 -27.32 -12.57 -7.05
CA LYS A 86 -27.23 -13.86 -7.75
C LYS A 86 -25.79 -14.36 -7.70
N VAL A 87 -25.61 -15.68 -7.79
CA VAL A 87 -24.27 -16.30 -7.88
C VAL A 87 -23.46 -15.75 -9.06
N ALA A 88 -24.13 -15.39 -10.16
CA ALA A 88 -23.49 -14.77 -11.32
C ALA A 88 -22.85 -13.40 -11.02
N ASP A 89 -23.36 -12.67 -10.02
CA ASP A 89 -22.88 -11.33 -9.65
C ASP A 89 -21.63 -11.38 -8.75
N VAL A 90 -21.32 -12.54 -8.16
CA VAL A 90 -20.20 -12.74 -7.22
C VAL A 90 -18.86 -12.33 -7.85
N ILE A 91 -18.62 -12.72 -9.11
CA ILE A 91 -17.36 -12.41 -9.81
C ILE A 91 -17.24 -10.92 -10.09
N ALA A 92 -18.33 -10.25 -10.45
CA ALA A 92 -18.34 -8.80 -10.68
C ALA A 92 -18.10 -8.01 -9.38
N ILE A 93 -18.74 -8.44 -8.28
CA ILE A 93 -18.55 -7.82 -6.96
C ILE A 93 -17.10 -8.02 -6.50
N LEU A 94 -16.57 -9.25 -6.56
CA LEU A 94 -15.19 -9.53 -6.18
C LEU A 94 -14.18 -8.75 -7.04
N GLY A 95 -14.40 -8.69 -8.35
CA GLY A 95 -13.57 -7.91 -9.27
C GLY A 95 -13.60 -6.41 -8.99
N SER A 96 -14.74 -5.88 -8.54
CA SER A 96 -14.87 -4.45 -8.18
C SER A 96 -14.10 -4.06 -6.92
N LEU A 97 -13.81 -5.02 -6.02
CA LEU A 97 -12.99 -4.79 -4.82
C LEU A 97 -11.47 -4.82 -5.10
N ASP A 98 -11.07 -5.28 -6.30
CA ASP A 98 -9.68 -5.44 -6.77
C ASP A 98 -8.76 -6.17 -5.77
N THR A 99 -9.24 -7.27 -5.18
CA THR A 99 -8.50 -8.02 -4.16
C THR A 99 -7.42 -8.91 -4.77
N VAL A 100 -6.18 -8.77 -4.29
CA VAL A 100 -5.06 -9.64 -4.69
C VAL A 100 -4.76 -10.64 -3.57
N LEU A 101 -4.82 -11.94 -3.87
CA LEU A 101 -4.67 -12.99 -2.86
C LEU A 101 -3.29 -13.00 -2.18
N GLY A 102 -2.23 -12.63 -2.89
CA GLY A 102 -0.90 -12.48 -2.28
C GLY A 102 -0.84 -11.38 -1.21
N GLU A 103 -1.78 -10.43 -1.22
CA GLU A 103 -1.90 -9.44 -0.16
C GLU A 103 -2.66 -9.94 1.07
N VAL A 104 -3.45 -10.98 0.91
CA VAL A 104 -4.38 -11.51 1.91
C VAL A 104 -3.72 -12.61 2.74
N ASP A 105 -2.86 -13.42 2.11
CA ASP A 105 -2.26 -14.63 2.67
C ASP A 105 -1.00 -14.38 3.54
N ARG A 106 -0.73 -13.12 3.91
CA ARG A 106 0.53 -12.69 4.56
C ARG A 106 0.56 -12.90 6.07
#